data_AF-A0A5C5QEL0-F1
#
_entry.id   AF-A0A5C5QEL0-F1
#
_cell.length_a   1.000
_cell.length_b   1.000
_cell.length_c   1.000
_cell.angle_alpha   90.00
_cell.angle_beta   90.00
_cell.angle_gamma   90.00
#
_symmetry.space_group_name_H-M   'P 1'
#
loop_
_entity.id
_entity.type
_entity.pdbx_description
1 polymer ?
#
loop_
_entity_poly.entity_id
_entity_poly.type
_entity_poly.pdbx_seq_one_letter_code
_entity_poly.pdbx_strand_id
1 'polypeptide(L)'
;MKRIISILLLIFCANANAVVDHYAWGAIAFPDETSTNGLPEAIPCIAKKAFNGQPMLKCTWMETTRDVLIWDAQRKQDVRYVNQVSGQCLRGKCRISNAMVGEWNQDVLFTLSIWYRIGTSTDGKPVAYRVDTSHQVSYAEAGSILYQFYLDISVPDNQLASTFDKRYEGGYAAWQAQKGNAQEAAQSPSSSAQSEWPDVKTAWCNPRMDDDCYINSKKVPIAELGKWLPDISESNADQLGGHCETILCFDNDDHPMGYLLQ
;
A
#
# COMPACT_ATOMS: atom_id res chain seq x y z
N MET A 1 53.10 -39.79 -28.96
CA MET A 1 51.92 -39.78 -28.06
C MET A 1 51.31 -38.38 -28.09
N LYS A 2 50.20 -38.18 -28.81
CA LYS A 2 49.54 -36.86 -28.98
C LYS A 2 48.62 -36.60 -27.79
N ARG A 3 48.89 -35.54 -27.02
CA ARG A 3 48.04 -35.08 -25.91
C ARG A 3 46.90 -34.25 -26.48
N ILE A 4 45.67 -34.74 -26.37
CA ILE A 4 44.46 -33.98 -26.68
C ILE A 4 44.05 -33.27 -25.38
N ILE A 5 44.20 -31.96 -25.37
CA ILE A 5 43.72 -31.08 -24.30
C ILE A 5 42.25 -30.83 -24.59
N SER A 6 41.35 -31.54 -23.90
CA SER A 6 39.91 -31.25 -23.93
C SER A 6 39.65 -29.96 -23.16
N ILE A 7 39.27 -28.92 -23.90
CA ILE A 7 38.76 -27.66 -23.35
C ILE A 7 37.35 -27.94 -22.83
N LEU A 8 37.20 -27.96 -21.50
CA LEU A 8 35.90 -27.94 -20.83
C LEU A 8 35.25 -26.57 -21.07
N LEU A 9 34.32 -26.52 -22.03
CA LEU A 9 33.36 -25.44 -22.19
C LEU A 9 32.37 -25.51 -21.02
N LEU A 10 32.66 -24.75 -19.95
CA LEU A 10 31.68 -24.42 -18.93
C LEU A 10 30.63 -23.50 -19.56
N ILE A 11 29.55 -24.11 -20.04
CA ILE A 11 28.32 -23.40 -20.37
C ILE A 11 27.79 -22.85 -19.04
N PHE A 12 28.01 -21.55 -18.81
CA PHE A 12 27.25 -20.80 -17.81
C PHE A 12 25.80 -20.80 -18.27
N CYS A 13 25.01 -21.74 -17.77
CA CYS A 13 23.56 -21.57 -17.74
C CYS A 13 23.31 -20.36 -16.86
N ALA A 14 23.04 -19.21 -17.48
CA ALA A 14 22.42 -18.09 -16.79
C ALA A 14 21.10 -18.61 -16.23
N ASN A 15 21.02 -18.78 -14.91
CA ASN A 15 19.74 -18.97 -14.25
C ASN A 15 18.94 -17.70 -14.53
N ALA A 16 17.99 -17.79 -15.47
CA ALA A 16 16.94 -16.81 -15.57
C ALA A 16 16.29 -16.76 -14.19
N ASN A 17 16.43 -15.63 -13.50
CA ASN A 17 15.76 -15.40 -12.22
C ASN A 17 14.25 -15.49 -12.48
N ALA A 18 13.70 -16.69 -12.26
CA ALA A 18 12.28 -16.94 -12.39
C ALA A 18 11.55 -16.05 -11.40
N VAL A 19 10.61 -15.28 -11.92
CA VAL A 19 9.78 -14.37 -11.15
C VAL A 19 8.57 -15.16 -10.69
N VAL A 20 8.14 -14.91 -9.45
CA VAL A 20 6.81 -15.29 -8.99
C VAL A 20 5.79 -14.48 -9.80
N ASP A 21 5.41 -15.01 -10.96
CA ASP A 21 4.50 -14.36 -11.92
C ASP A 21 3.91 -15.31 -12.96
N HIS A 22 4.35 -16.56 -13.00
CA HIS A 22 3.74 -17.55 -13.88
C HIS A 22 2.88 -18.50 -13.06
N TYR A 23 1.68 -18.79 -13.58
CA TYR A 23 0.81 -19.94 -13.30
C TYR A 23 1.53 -21.32 -13.32
N ALA A 24 2.86 -21.35 -13.44
CA ALA A 24 3.69 -22.52 -13.58
C ALA A 24 3.99 -23.25 -12.27
N TRP A 25 3.60 -22.72 -11.10
CA TRP A 25 4.01 -23.30 -9.82
C TRP A 25 2.83 -23.48 -8.87
N GLY A 26 2.37 -24.73 -8.75
CA GLY A 26 1.20 -25.14 -7.96
C GLY A 26 1.36 -25.09 -6.44
N ALA A 27 2.12 -24.14 -5.91
CA ALA A 27 2.40 -24.01 -4.47
C ALA A 27 2.26 -22.59 -3.90
N ILE A 28 1.99 -21.57 -4.72
CA ILE A 28 1.73 -20.21 -4.22
C ILE A 28 0.23 -20.02 -4.06
N ALA A 29 -0.20 -19.74 -2.83
CA ALA A 29 -1.58 -19.43 -2.52
C ALA A 29 -1.84 -17.95 -2.86
N PHE A 30 -2.22 -17.66 -4.10
CA PHE A 30 -2.62 -16.30 -4.46
C PHE A 30 -3.76 -15.86 -3.51
N PRO A 31 -3.66 -14.68 -2.89
CA PRO A 31 -4.74 -14.17 -2.05
C PRO A 31 -5.99 -13.98 -2.91
N ASP A 32 -7.14 -14.05 -2.24
CA ASP A 32 -8.40 -13.70 -2.87
C ASP A 32 -8.46 -12.17 -3.03
N GLU A 33 -8.12 -11.69 -4.23
CA GLU A 33 -8.11 -10.26 -4.58
C GLU A 33 -9.52 -9.70 -4.83
N THR A 34 -10.59 -10.41 -4.46
CA THR A 34 -11.97 -9.89 -4.54
C THR A 34 -12.30 -8.86 -3.46
N SER A 35 -11.46 -8.77 -2.42
CA SER A 35 -11.55 -7.76 -1.36
C SER A 35 -10.15 -7.34 -0.86
N THR A 36 -10.09 -6.45 0.13
CA THR A 36 -8.82 -6.07 0.80
C THR A 36 -8.28 -7.18 1.71
N ASN A 37 -9.12 -8.16 2.07
CA ASN A 37 -8.77 -9.20 3.04
C ASN A 37 -7.59 -10.06 2.57
N GLY A 38 -6.61 -10.25 3.46
CA GLY A 38 -5.43 -11.06 3.17
C GLY A 38 -4.39 -10.39 2.27
N LEU A 39 -4.61 -9.14 1.85
CA LEU A 39 -3.62 -8.33 1.14
C LEU A 39 -2.75 -7.55 2.13
N PRO A 40 -1.47 -7.26 1.82
CA PRO A 40 -0.60 -6.48 2.71
C PRO A 40 -1.12 -5.06 2.91
N GLU A 41 -0.96 -4.50 4.11
CA GLU A 41 -1.46 -3.15 4.42
C GLU A 41 -0.68 -2.03 3.73
N ALA A 42 0.58 -2.31 3.41
CA ALA A 42 1.48 -1.40 2.72
C ALA A 42 2.42 -2.15 1.78
N ILE A 43 2.71 -1.54 0.63
CA ILE A 43 3.64 -2.05 -0.39
C ILE A 43 4.64 -0.92 -0.68
N PRO A 44 5.95 -1.15 -0.56
CA PRO A 44 6.93 -0.17 -1.01
C PRO A 44 6.80 0.05 -2.52
N CYS A 45 6.81 1.31 -2.94
CA CYS A 45 6.92 1.63 -4.36
C CYS A 45 8.39 1.74 -4.74
N ILE A 46 8.72 1.38 -5.97
CA ILE A 46 10.07 1.57 -6.51
C ILE A 46 10.06 2.46 -7.75
N ALA A 47 11.11 3.27 -7.89
CA ALA A 47 11.36 4.02 -9.11
C ALA A 47 11.92 3.09 -10.20
N LYS A 48 11.27 3.08 -11.36
CA LYS A 48 11.69 2.37 -12.58
C LYS A 48 11.52 3.29 -13.78
N LYS A 49 12.03 2.87 -14.93
CA LYS A 49 11.72 3.49 -16.22
C LYS A 49 10.62 2.69 -16.90
N ALA A 50 9.59 3.38 -17.40
CA ALA A 50 8.61 2.78 -18.31
C ALA A 50 9.29 2.39 -19.64
N PHE A 51 8.60 1.62 -20.49
CA PHE A 51 9.12 1.18 -21.79
C PHE A 51 9.52 2.34 -22.71
N ASN A 52 8.87 3.50 -22.56
CA ASN A 52 9.18 4.72 -23.30
C ASN A 52 10.30 5.57 -22.64
N GLY A 53 10.93 5.08 -21.57
CA GLY A 53 12.02 5.74 -20.85
C GLY A 53 11.57 6.75 -19.79
N GLN A 54 10.27 7.04 -19.66
CA GLN A 54 9.76 7.98 -18.66
C GLN A 54 9.90 7.43 -17.22
N PRO A 55 10.12 8.30 -16.22
CA PRO A 55 10.08 7.91 -14.81
C PRO A 55 8.73 7.30 -14.44
N MET A 56 8.77 6.20 -13.70
CA MET A 56 7.58 5.46 -13.28
C MET A 56 7.74 4.93 -11.86
N LEU A 57 6.69 5.02 -11.06
CA LEU A 57 6.56 4.28 -9.80
C LEU A 57 5.90 2.93 -10.06
N LYS A 58 6.53 1.86 -9.58
CA LYS A 58 5.90 0.54 -9.51
C LYS A 58 5.53 0.24 -8.07
N CYS A 59 4.24 0.24 -7.79
CA CYS A 59 3.62 0.09 -6.47
C CYS A 59 2.75 -1.18 -6.43
N THR A 60 3.34 -2.32 -6.80
CA THR A 60 2.61 -3.58 -6.98
C THR A 60 3.28 -4.71 -6.21
N TRP A 61 2.48 -5.53 -5.55
CA TRP A 61 3.00 -6.72 -4.86
C TRP A 61 3.30 -7.86 -5.86
N MET A 62 2.66 -7.87 -7.04
CA MET A 62 2.99 -8.76 -8.18
C MET A 62 3.76 -8.03 -9.27
N GLU A 63 4.49 -8.76 -10.13
CA GLU A 63 5.29 -8.13 -11.19
C GLU A 63 4.53 -8.12 -12.52
N THR A 64 3.71 -9.14 -12.78
CA THR A 64 2.80 -9.27 -13.91
C THR A 64 1.36 -9.08 -13.46
N THR A 65 0.55 -8.56 -14.37
CA THR A 65 -0.88 -8.40 -14.18
C THR A 65 -1.59 -9.74 -14.34
N ARG A 66 -2.67 -9.95 -13.58
CA ARG A 66 -3.62 -11.06 -13.77
C ARG A 66 -5.05 -10.54 -13.73
N ASP A 67 -5.95 -11.38 -14.22
CA ASP A 67 -7.39 -11.15 -14.14
C ASP A 67 -7.94 -11.68 -12.81
N VAL A 68 -8.83 -10.90 -12.21
CA VAL A 68 -9.63 -11.25 -11.02
C VAL A 68 -11.10 -11.16 -11.40
N LEU A 69 -11.89 -12.15 -11.00
CA LEU A 69 -13.34 -12.15 -11.19
C LEU A 69 -13.98 -11.59 -9.93
N ILE A 70 -14.66 -10.45 -10.06
CA ILE A 70 -15.36 -9.80 -8.95
C ILE A 70 -16.84 -9.79 -9.29
N TRP A 71 -17.67 -10.28 -8.36
CA TRP A 71 -19.12 -10.26 -8.52
C TRP A 71 -19.66 -8.82 -8.55
N ASP A 72 -20.33 -8.45 -9.64
CA ASP A 72 -20.99 -7.15 -9.77
C ASP A 72 -22.49 -7.33 -9.44
N ALA A 73 -22.91 -6.82 -8.28
CA ALA A 73 -24.28 -6.92 -7.81
C ALA A 73 -25.30 -6.19 -8.70
N GLN A 74 -24.88 -5.11 -9.39
CA GLN A 74 -25.76 -4.37 -10.30
C GLN A 74 -26.00 -5.14 -11.59
N ARG A 75 -24.94 -5.75 -12.15
CA ARG A 75 -25.00 -6.53 -13.39
C ARG A 75 -25.41 -7.98 -13.17
N LYS A 76 -25.42 -8.46 -11.92
CA LYS A 76 -25.71 -9.84 -11.52
C LYS A 76 -24.83 -10.87 -12.24
N GLN A 77 -23.55 -10.56 -12.39
CA GLN A 77 -22.57 -11.43 -13.02
C GLN A 77 -21.16 -11.14 -12.50
N ASP A 78 -20.26 -12.11 -12.66
CA ASP A 78 -18.84 -11.89 -12.45
C ASP A 78 -18.26 -10.99 -13.55
N VAL A 79 -17.58 -9.92 -13.13
CA VAL A 79 -16.88 -9.00 -14.01
C VAL A 79 -15.38 -9.21 -13.84
N ARG A 80 -14.68 -9.28 -14.98
CA ARG A 80 -13.25 -9.47 -15.04
C ARG A 80 -12.53 -8.13 -14.90
N TYR A 81 -11.68 -8.02 -13.89
CA TYR A 81 -10.82 -6.86 -13.64
C TYR A 81 -9.36 -7.25 -13.71
N VAL A 82 -8.51 -6.34 -14.20
CA VAL A 82 -7.05 -6.51 -14.11
C VAL A 82 -6.62 -6.07 -12.72
N ASN A 83 -5.79 -6.88 -12.04
CA ASN A 83 -5.36 -6.61 -10.65
C ASN A 83 -4.30 -5.51 -10.50
N GLN A 84 -3.94 -4.85 -11.59
CA GLN A 84 -3.08 -3.69 -11.58
C GLN A 84 -3.63 -2.64 -12.54
N VAL A 85 -3.47 -1.39 -12.15
CA VAL A 85 -3.96 -0.22 -12.85
C VAL A 85 -2.81 0.75 -13.07
N SER A 86 -2.87 1.48 -14.18
CA SER A 86 -1.85 2.46 -14.55
C SER A 86 -2.43 3.86 -14.57
N GLY A 87 -1.61 4.83 -14.18
CA GLY A 87 -2.01 6.23 -14.13
C GLY A 87 -0.81 7.16 -14.11
N GLN A 88 -1.08 8.41 -13.71
CA GLN A 88 -0.05 9.45 -13.62
C GLN A 88 -0.25 10.30 -12.36
N CYS A 89 0.85 10.64 -11.72
CA CYS A 89 0.92 11.70 -10.73
C CYS A 89 1.31 12.99 -11.43
N LEU A 90 0.50 14.03 -11.25
CA LEU A 90 0.77 15.37 -11.78
C LEU A 90 0.46 16.39 -10.68
N ARG A 91 1.45 17.24 -10.36
CA ARG A 91 1.34 18.33 -9.39
C ARG A 91 0.81 17.86 -8.03
N GLY A 92 1.40 16.80 -7.49
CA GLY A 92 1.02 16.26 -6.18
C GLY A 92 -0.12 15.24 -6.21
N LYS A 93 -0.86 15.10 -7.31
CA LYS A 93 -2.11 14.30 -7.36
C LYS A 93 -1.98 13.13 -8.32
N CYS A 94 -2.16 11.91 -7.81
CA CYS A 94 -2.11 10.67 -8.59
C CYS A 94 -3.51 10.26 -9.04
N ARG A 95 -3.69 10.03 -10.35
CA ARG A 95 -4.99 9.70 -10.93
C ARG A 95 -4.93 8.54 -11.92
N ILE A 96 -6.03 7.79 -11.94
CA ILE A 96 -6.35 6.80 -12.97
C ILE A 96 -7.62 7.31 -13.66
N SER A 97 -7.51 7.69 -14.93
CA SER A 97 -8.60 8.39 -15.62
C SER A 97 -9.07 9.59 -14.78
N ASN A 98 -10.33 9.60 -14.33
CA ASN A 98 -10.92 10.65 -13.51
C ASN A 98 -10.86 10.40 -11.99
N ALA A 99 -10.43 9.23 -11.54
CA ALA A 99 -10.37 8.87 -10.13
C ALA A 99 -9.02 9.28 -9.50
N MET A 100 -9.06 9.86 -8.31
CA MET A 100 -7.86 10.12 -7.50
C MET A 100 -7.50 8.85 -6.74
N VAL A 101 -6.23 8.46 -6.79
CA VAL A 101 -5.71 7.25 -6.13
C VAL A 101 -4.51 7.56 -5.24
N GLY A 102 -4.48 8.77 -4.69
CA GLY A 102 -3.46 9.21 -3.75
C GLY A 102 -2.64 10.40 -4.21
N GLU A 103 -1.55 10.63 -3.50
CA GLU A 103 -0.71 11.82 -3.63
C GLU A 103 0.77 11.48 -3.69
N TRP A 104 1.48 12.13 -4.59
CA TRP A 104 2.93 12.01 -4.74
C TRP A 104 3.50 13.30 -5.31
N ASN A 105 4.59 13.78 -4.71
CA ASN A 105 5.14 15.11 -4.99
C ASN A 105 5.94 15.21 -6.30
N GLN A 106 6.11 14.12 -7.05
CA GLN A 106 6.80 14.12 -8.34
C GLN A 106 5.86 13.78 -9.48
N ASP A 107 6.09 14.41 -10.64
CA ASP A 107 5.39 14.11 -11.88
C ASP A 107 5.95 12.81 -12.48
N VAL A 108 5.19 11.71 -12.37
CA VAL A 108 5.62 10.36 -12.74
C VAL A 108 4.45 9.53 -13.25
N LEU A 109 4.73 8.56 -14.12
CA LEU A 109 3.79 7.48 -14.37
C LEU A 109 3.74 6.55 -13.16
N PHE A 110 2.67 5.77 -13.02
CA PHE A 110 2.65 4.69 -12.04
C PHE A 110 1.91 3.45 -12.51
N THR A 111 2.25 2.32 -11.92
CA THR A 111 1.45 1.10 -11.87
C THR A 111 1.17 0.74 -10.42
N LEU A 112 -0.08 0.43 -10.10
CA LEU A 112 -0.59 0.26 -8.74
C LEU A 112 -1.44 -1.01 -8.67
N SER A 113 -1.30 -1.81 -7.61
CA SER A 113 -2.20 -2.94 -7.36
C SER A 113 -3.61 -2.43 -7.06
N ILE A 114 -4.65 -3.16 -7.49
CA ILE A 114 -6.02 -2.86 -7.06
C ILE A 114 -6.12 -2.92 -5.52
N TRP A 115 -7.02 -2.13 -4.94
CA TRP A 115 -7.18 -1.95 -3.49
C TRP A 115 -6.12 -1.10 -2.79
N TYR A 116 -5.28 -0.37 -3.53
CA TYR A 116 -4.28 0.52 -2.95
C TYR A 116 -4.41 1.96 -3.44
N ARG A 117 -3.84 2.87 -2.64
CA ARG A 117 -3.62 4.28 -2.95
C ARG A 117 -2.14 4.62 -2.77
N ILE A 118 -1.62 5.54 -3.57
CA ILE A 118 -0.25 6.05 -3.44
C ILE A 118 -0.18 7.06 -2.30
N GLY A 119 0.83 6.93 -1.45
CA GLY A 119 1.13 7.86 -0.38
C GLY A 119 2.63 7.99 -0.14
N THR A 120 2.94 8.72 0.91
CA THR A 120 4.31 8.98 1.35
C THR A 120 4.51 8.30 2.71
N SER A 121 5.60 7.57 2.85
CA SER A 121 6.02 6.97 4.12
C SER A 121 6.49 8.01 5.13
N THR A 122 6.64 7.61 6.39
CA THR A 122 7.14 8.50 7.47
C THR A 122 8.56 9.01 7.20
N ASP A 123 9.34 8.31 6.38
CA ASP A 123 10.68 8.67 5.91
C ASP A 123 10.69 9.29 4.49
N GLY A 124 9.54 9.70 3.96
CA GLY A 124 9.45 10.51 2.74
C GLY A 124 9.54 9.74 1.42
N LYS A 125 9.41 8.41 1.44
CA LYS A 125 9.50 7.53 0.28
C LYS A 125 8.11 7.11 -0.23
N PRO A 126 7.97 6.71 -1.50
CA PRO A 126 6.68 6.35 -2.04
C PRO A 126 6.25 4.97 -1.53
N VAL A 127 5.02 4.88 -1.01
CA VAL A 127 4.39 3.64 -0.53
C VAL A 127 2.98 3.56 -1.05
N ALA A 128 2.53 2.37 -1.45
CA ALA A 128 1.13 2.09 -1.69
C ALA A 128 0.49 1.56 -0.41
N TYR A 129 -0.51 2.28 0.10
CA TYR A 129 -1.31 1.89 1.26
C TYR A 129 -2.59 1.20 0.78
N ARG A 130 -2.99 0.12 1.45
CA ARG A 130 -4.30 -0.48 1.22
C ARG A 130 -5.38 0.57 1.49
N VAL A 131 -6.48 0.56 0.74
CA VAL A 131 -7.49 1.63 0.78
C VAL A 131 -8.15 1.81 2.15
N ASP A 132 -8.18 0.76 2.96
CA ASP A 132 -8.68 0.75 4.34
C ASP A 132 -7.58 1.03 5.40
N THR A 133 -6.32 1.20 4.99
CA THR A 133 -5.21 1.55 5.89
C THR A 133 -5.10 3.06 6.07
N SER A 134 -5.18 3.52 7.31
CA SER A 134 -5.08 4.95 7.69
C SER A 134 -3.71 5.35 8.24
N HIS A 135 -2.97 4.42 8.85
CA HIS A 135 -1.66 4.71 9.45
C HIS A 135 -0.53 4.76 8.41
N GLN A 136 0.43 5.64 8.63
CA GLN A 136 1.64 5.71 7.81
C GLN A 136 2.73 4.83 8.42
N VAL A 137 3.35 3.99 7.59
CA VAL A 137 4.52 3.19 7.95
C VAL A 137 5.79 3.82 7.37
N SER A 138 6.94 3.45 7.93
CA SER A 138 8.23 3.73 7.28
C SER A 138 8.39 2.87 6.01
N TYR A 139 9.27 3.27 5.10
CA TYR A 139 9.54 2.48 3.90
C TYR A 139 10.07 1.08 4.23
N ALA A 140 10.94 0.97 5.25
CA ALA A 140 11.48 -0.31 5.71
C ALA A 140 10.40 -1.21 6.33
N GLU A 141 9.44 -0.63 7.04
CA GLU A 141 8.29 -1.32 7.60
C GLU A 141 7.31 -1.80 6.53
N ALA A 142 7.01 -0.98 5.52
CA ALA A 142 6.30 -1.43 4.32
C ALA A 142 7.02 -2.63 3.66
N GLY A 143 8.36 -2.61 3.65
CA GLY A 143 9.19 -3.73 3.21
C GLY A 143 8.96 -4.98 4.06
N SER A 144 8.91 -4.85 5.38
CA SER A 144 8.64 -5.97 6.29
C SER A 144 7.24 -6.54 6.10
N ILE A 145 6.22 -5.69 5.94
CA ILE A 145 4.83 -6.09 5.67
C ILE A 145 4.77 -6.90 4.37
N LEU A 146 5.36 -6.39 3.28
CA LEU A 146 5.36 -7.10 2.00
C LEU A 146 6.14 -8.42 2.08
N TYR A 147 7.28 -8.43 2.77
CA TYR A 147 8.08 -9.63 2.93
C TYR A 147 7.34 -10.72 3.71
N GLN A 148 6.68 -10.34 4.81
CA GLN A 148 5.87 -11.27 5.60
C GLN A 148 4.70 -11.81 4.76
N PHE A 149 4.03 -10.95 4.01
CA PHE A 149 2.97 -11.37 3.10
C PHE A 149 3.46 -12.43 2.09
N TYR A 150 4.68 -12.29 1.53
CA TYR A 150 5.24 -13.32 0.65
C TYR A 150 5.49 -14.66 1.34
N LEU A 151 5.87 -14.65 2.62
CA LEU A 151 5.98 -15.88 3.42
C LEU A 151 4.59 -16.52 3.61
N ASP A 152 3.58 -15.71 3.94
CA ASP A 152 2.23 -16.18 4.23
C ASP A 152 1.57 -16.82 3.01
N ILE A 153 1.81 -16.29 1.81
CA ILE A 153 1.34 -16.89 0.54
C ILE A 153 2.26 -18.02 0.02
N SER A 154 3.24 -18.43 0.82
CA SER A 154 4.17 -19.54 0.53
C SER A 154 5.06 -19.34 -0.69
N VAL A 155 5.59 -18.12 -0.89
CA VAL A 155 6.68 -17.90 -1.86
C VAL A 155 7.89 -18.76 -1.44
N PRO A 156 8.45 -19.61 -2.33
CA PRO A 156 9.60 -20.45 -2.00
C PRO A 156 10.82 -19.64 -1.55
N ASP A 157 11.52 -20.09 -0.50
CA ASP A 157 12.70 -19.41 0.08
C ASP A 157 13.76 -19.04 -0.97
N ASN A 158 14.00 -19.91 -1.95
CA ASN A 158 14.98 -19.70 -3.01
C ASN A 158 14.55 -18.63 -4.05
N GLN A 159 13.31 -18.15 -4.00
CA GLN A 159 12.76 -17.11 -4.87
C GLN A 159 12.34 -15.84 -4.11
N LEU A 160 12.33 -15.90 -2.77
CA LEU A 160 11.81 -14.83 -1.94
C LEU A 160 12.63 -13.53 -2.11
N ALA A 161 13.95 -13.63 -2.05
CA ALA A 161 14.84 -12.47 -2.24
C ALA A 161 14.72 -11.88 -3.65
N SER A 162 14.75 -12.71 -4.70
CA SER A 162 14.66 -12.24 -6.10
C SER A 162 13.28 -11.65 -6.43
N THR A 163 12.23 -12.12 -5.78
CA THR A 163 10.89 -11.55 -5.86
C THR A 163 10.87 -10.19 -5.17
N PHE A 164 11.35 -10.12 -3.92
CA PHE A 164 11.38 -8.90 -3.13
C PHE A 164 12.24 -7.79 -3.76
N ASP A 165 13.36 -8.14 -4.40
CA ASP A 165 14.28 -7.20 -5.06
C ASP A 165 13.60 -6.29 -6.09
N LYS A 166 12.48 -6.73 -6.67
CA LYS A 166 11.73 -5.94 -7.65
C LYS A 166 10.71 -5.00 -7.05
N ARG A 167 10.60 -4.93 -5.71
CA ARG A 167 9.56 -4.21 -4.96
C ARG A 167 10.13 -3.37 -3.82
N TYR A 168 11.43 -3.44 -3.56
CA TYR A 168 12.09 -2.60 -2.59
C TYR A 168 13.27 -1.88 -3.25
N GLU A 169 13.41 -0.58 -3.00
CA GLU A 169 14.52 0.18 -3.57
C GLU A 169 15.86 -0.27 -2.97
N GLY A 170 16.78 -0.73 -3.83
CA GLY A 170 18.02 -1.39 -3.43
C GLY A 170 17.86 -2.87 -3.04
N GLY A 171 16.65 -3.41 -3.12
CA GLY A 171 16.32 -4.82 -2.93
C GLY A 171 16.43 -5.33 -1.49
N TYR A 172 16.42 -6.66 -1.36
CA TYR A 172 16.43 -7.40 -0.10
C TYR A 172 17.62 -7.02 0.77
N ALA A 173 18.82 -6.90 0.19
CA ALA A 173 20.02 -6.51 0.94
C ALA A 173 19.89 -5.10 1.56
N ALA A 174 19.36 -4.13 0.81
CA ALA A 174 19.16 -2.77 1.31
C ALA A 174 18.09 -2.74 2.42
N TRP A 175 16.98 -3.48 2.24
CA TRP A 175 15.96 -3.62 3.28
C TRP A 175 16.50 -4.25 4.56
N GLN A 176 17.29 -5.33 4.47
CA GLN A 176 17.90 -6.00 5.62
C GLN A 176 18.81 -5.04 6.42
N ALA A 177 19.57 -4.19 5.73
CA ALA A 177 20.39 -3.18 6.40
C ALA A 177 19.55 -2.09 7.09
N GLN A 178 18.40 -1.73 6.52
CA GLN A 178 17.53 -0.66 7.04
C GLN A 178 16.65 -1.13 8.20
N LYS A 179 16.12 -2.35 8.14
CA LYS A 179 15.25 -2.89 9.21
C LYS A 179 15.99 -3.09 10.53
N GLY A 180 17.30 -3.39 10.50
CA GLY A 180 18.13 -3.50 11.71
C GLY A 180 18.31 -2.17 12.43
N ASN A 181 18.42 -1.07 11.67
CA ASN A 181 18.56 0.28 12.23
C ASN A 181 17.23 0.84 12.77
N ALA A 182 16.08 0.36 12.26
CA ALA A 182 14.76 0.73 12.78
C ALA A 182 14.52 0.20 14.21
N GLN A 183 15.11 -0.94 14.59
CA GLN A 183 15.06 -1.45 15.96
C GLN A 183 15.97 -0.67 16.93
N GLU A 184 17.08 -0.10 16.45
CA GLU A 184 17.98 0.73 17.29
C GLU A 184 17.49 2.19 17.41
N ALA A 185 16.78 2.71 16.41
CA ALA A 185 16.16 4.05 16.46
C ALA A 185 14.99 4.16 17.45
N ALA A 186 14.45 3.03 17.94
CA ALA A 186 13.42 2.99 18.97
C ALA A 186 13.93 3.35 20.40
N GLN A 187 15.24 3.60 20.59
CA GLN A 187 15.82 3.87 21.92
C GLN A 187 16.41 5.28 22.12
N SER A 188 16.16 6.25 21.22
CA SER A 188 16.54 7.65 21.47
C SER A 188 15.30 8.55 21.59
N PRO A 189 15.18 9.38 22.65
CA PRO A 189 14.00 10.21 22.86
C PRO A 189 14.08 11.44 21.96
N SER A 190 13.46 11.37 20.80
CA SER A 190 13.16 12.55 19.98
C SER A 190 11.68 12.89 20.08
N SER A 191 11.43 14.11 20.51
CA SER A 191 10.16 14.74 20.86
C SER A 191 9.14 14.84 19.71
N SER A 192 7.91 14.42 20.03
CA SER A 192 6.60 14.84 19.49
C SER A 192 6.39 14.81 17.97
N ALA A 193 6.10 13.62 17.44
CA ALA A 193 5.10 13.42 16.39
C ALA A 193 4.04 12.47 16.97
N GLN A 194 2.79 12.91 17.02
CA GLN A 194 1.70 12.18 17.65
C GLN A 194 1.40 10.94 16.76
N SER A 195 1.98 9.80 17.15
CA SER A 195 2.14 8.61 16.30
C SER A 195 1.00 7.59 16.39
N GLU A 196 -0.07 7.87 17.12
CA GLU A 196 -1.25 7.01 17.21
C GLU A 196 -2.44 7.89 17.58
N TRP A 197 -3.51 7.87 16.79
CA TRP A 197 -4.78 8.41 17.24
C TRP A 197 -5.26 7.54 18.41
N PRO A 198 -5.74 8.13 19.52
CA PRO A 198 -6.33 7.35 20.60
C PRO A 198 -7.50 6.51 20.06
N ASP A 199 -7.73 5.33 20.65
CA ASP A 199 -8.90 4.50 20.32
C ASP A 199 -10.21 5.29 20.52
N VAL A 200 -10.91 5.62 19.43
CA VAL A 200 -12.17 6.38 19.44
C VAL A 200 -13.35 5.44 19.29
N LYS A 201 -14.09 5.22 20.37
CA LYS A 201 -15.27 4.35 20.41
C LYS A 201 -16.56 5.08 20.12
N THR A 202 -16.61 6.36 20.47
CA THR A 202 -17.79 7.21 20.28
C THR A 202 -17.35 8.61 19.89
N ALA A 203 -18.02 9.19 18.90
CA ALA A 203 -17.82 10.57 18.48
C ALA A 203 -19.16 11.16 18.08
N TRP A 204 -19.47 12.38 18.52
CA TRP A 204 -20.61 13.12 18.01
C TRP A 204 -20.38 14.63 18.17
N CYS A 205 -21.01 15.43 17.32
CA CYS A 205 -20.98 16.88 17.39
C CYS A 205 -22.41 17.41 17.32
N ASN A 206 -22.71 18.46 18.08
CA ASN A 206 -24.01 19.12 18.04
C ASN A 206 -24.08 20.06 16.82
N PRO A 207 -24.96 19.82 15.82
CA PRO A 207 -25.04 20.65 14.63
C PRO A 207 -25.62 22.06 14.88
N ARG A 208 -26.14 22.33 16.09
CA ARG A 208 -26.79 23.60 16.46
C ARG A 208 -25.94 24.48 17.38
N MET A 209 -24.78 24.01 17.83
CA MET A 209 -23.86 24.78 18.67
C MET A 209 -22.44 24.67 18.13
N ASP A 210 -21.80 25.81 17.93
CA ASP A 210 -20.39 25.86 17.51
C ASP A 210 -19.49 25.23 18.58
N ASP A 211 -18.51 24.45 18.14
CA ASP A 211 -17.47 23.85 19.00
C ASP A 211 -17.99 22.91 20.11
N ASP A 212 -19.09 22.20 19.82
CA ASP A 212 -19.71 21.25 20.74
C ASP A 212 -19.57 19.81 20.23
N CYS A 213 -18.32 19.33 20.25
CA CYS A 213 -17.96 17.97 19.87
C CYS A 213 -17.49 17.16 21.08
N TYR A 214 -17.80 15.87 21.06
CA TYR A 214 -17.42 14.92 22.09
C TYR A 214 -16.78 13.68 21.47
N ILE A 215 -15.61 13.31 21.98
CA ILE A 215 -14.90 12.07 21.66
C ILE A 215 -14.79 11.26 22.95
N ASN A 216 -15.26 10.00 22.95
CA ASN A 216 -15.27 9.13 24.14
C ASN A 216 -15.89 9.81 25.38
N SER A 217 -17.01 10.49 25.18
CA SER A 217 -17.71 11.29 26.22
C SER A 217 -16.92 12.48 26.79
N LYS A 218 -15.78 12.85 26.20
CA LYS A 218 -15.00 14.04 26.57
C LYS A 218 -15.22 15.13 25.55
N LYS A 219 -15.51 16.35 26.01
CA LYS A 219 -15.63 17.53 25.14
C LYS A 219 -14.28 17.83 24.50
N VAL A 220 -14.26 17.98 23.18
CA VAL A 220 -13.08 18.25 22.36
C VAL A 220 -13.40 19.41 21.42
N PRO A 221 -12.54 20.45 21.32
CA PRO A 221 -12.73 21.49 20.33
C PRO A 221 -12.60 20.96 18.90
N ILE A 222 -13.37 21.49 17.96
CA ILE A 222 -13.35 21.14 16.53
C ILE A 222 -11.93 21.26 15.95
N ALA A 223 -11.22 22.34 16.29
CA ALA A 223 -9.83 22.55 15.85
C ALA A 223 -8.86 21.48 16.37
N GLU A 224 -9.25 20.71 17.37
CA GLU A 224 -8.50 19.59 17.93
C GLU A 224 -9.04 18.22 17.52
N LEU A 225 -10.04 18.12 16.65
CA LEU A 225 -10.55 16.82 16.16
C LEU A 225 -9.48 16.04 15.41
N GLY A 226 -8.62 16.75 14.67
CA GLY A 226 -7.36 16.22 14.13
C GLY A 226 -6.31 15.91 15.21
N LYS A 227 -6.70 15.70 16.48
CA LYS A 227 -5.91 15.01 17.51
C LYS A 227 -6.45 13.60 17.82
N TRP A 228 -7.60 13.25 17.24
CA TRP A 228 -8.40 12.07 17.59
C TRP A 228 -8.87 11.27 16.38
N LEU A 229 -9.22 11.94 15.28
CA LEU A 229 -9.76 11.32 14.07
C LEU A 229 -9.01 11.86 12.85
N PRO A 230 -8.84 11.05 11.78
CA PRO A 230 -8.23 11.52 10.54
C PRO A 230 -9.19 12.42 9.77
N ASP A 231 -8.65 13.28 8.90
CA ASP A 231 -9.47 13.99 7.93
C ASP A 231 -9.90 13.06 6.79
N ILE A 232 -11.16 13.16 6.37
CA ILE A 232 -11.67 12.42 5.23
C ILE A 232 -12.60 13.30 4.40
N SER A 233 -12.84 12.92 3.14
CA SER A 233 -13.89 13.52 2.30
C SER A 233 -15.19 12.71 2.38
N GLU A 234 -16.33 13.35 2.10
CA GLU A 234 -17.63 12.67 1.98
C GLU A 234 -17.57 11.52 0.97
N SER A 235 -16.88 11.71 -0.16
CA SER A 235 -16.72 10.66 -1.17
C SER A 235 -16.00 9.41 -0.65
N ASN A 236 -15.08 9.56 0.30
CA ASN A 236 -14.36 8.43 0.89
C ASN A 236 -15.25 7.68 1.89
N ALA A 237 -16.09 8.40 2.65
CA ALA A 237 -17.10 7.79 3.51
C ALA A 237 -18.11 6.97 2.68
N ASP A 238 -18.66 7.57 1.61
CA ASP A 238 -19.62 6.91 0.72
C ASP A 238 -19.04 5.64 0.07
N GLN A 239 -17.78 5.68 -0.37
CA GLN A 239 -17.10 4.53 -0.98
C GLN A 239 -16.89 3.37 -0.01
N LEU A 240 -16.76 3.67 1.28
CA LEU A 240 -16.66 2.68 2.35
C LEU A 240 -18.04 2.27 2.88
N GLY A 241 -19.13 2.76 2.27
CA GLY A 241 -20.52 2.53 2.69
C GLY A 241 -20.96 3.35 3.90
N GLY A 242 -20.05 4.15 4.46
CA GLY A 242 -20.33 5.03 5.58
C GLY A 242 -21.14 6.27 5.19
N HIS A 243 -21.34 7.15 6.17
CA HIS A 243 -22.01 8.45 6.00
C HIS A 243 -21.33 9.52 6.85
N CYS A 244 -21.55 10.78 6.49
CA CYS A 244 -21.06 11.93 7.26
C CYS A 244 -22.21 12.71 7.90
N GLU A 245 -22.05 13.07 9.18
CA GLU A 245 -22.93 13.94 9.94
C GLU A 245 -22.21 15.26 10.28
N THR A 246 -22.59 16.33 9.59
CA THR A 246 -22.03 17.69 9.77
C THR A 246 -20.52 17.77 9.52
N ILE A 247 -19.73 17.34 10.49
CA ILE A 247 -18.26 17.37 10.49
C ILE A 247 -17.68 15.97 10.76
N LEU A 248 -18.40 15.05 11.41
CA LEU A 248 -17.88 13.71 11.67
C LEU A 248 -18.39 12.74 10.61
N CYS A 249 -17.62 11.70 10.33
CA CYS A 249 -18.02 10.62 9.43
C CYS A 249 -17.88 9.28 10.11
N PHE A 250 -18.79 8.37 9.74
CA PHE A 250 -18.99 7.07 10.35
C PHE A 250 -18.98 5.99 9.27
N ASP A 251 -18.53 4.79 9.61
CA ASP A 251 -18.64 3.62 8.74
C ASP A 251 -20.05 3.01 8.74
N ASN A 252 -20.25 1.89 8.05
CA ASN A 252 -21.55 1.20 7.98
C ASN A 252 -22.07 0.71 9.35
N ASP A 253 -21.19 0.57 10.34
CA ASP A 253 -21.50 0.06 11.69
C ASP A 253 -21.62 1.21 12.71
N ASP A 254 -21.75 2.46 12.25
CA ASP A 254 -21.80 3.69 13.04
C ASP A 254 -20.51 3.95 13.87
N HIS A 255 -19.36 3.40 13.49
CA HIS A 255 -18.10 3.71 14.14
C HIS A 255 -17.44 4.96 13.57
N PRO A 256 -16.87 5.85 14.42
CA PRO A 256 -16.21 7.06 13.96
C PRO A 256 -14.98 6.73 13.09
N MET A 257 -15.01 7.13 11.82
CA MET A 257 -13.93 6.86 10.86
C MET A 257 -13.11 8.10 10.50
N GLY A 258 -13.66 9.30 10.69
CA GLY A 258 -12.96 10.54 10.34
C GLY A 258 -13.78 11.80 10.55
N TYR A 259 -13.23 12.94 10.15
CA TYR A 259 -13.94 14.23 10.12
C TYR A 259 -13.73 14.95 8.78
N LEU A 260 -14.70 15.76 8.37
CA LEU A 260 -14.65 16.59 7.17
C LEU A 260 -13.81 17.85 7.44
N LEU A 261 -12.89 18.14 6.52
CA LEU A 261 -12.14 19.39 6.51
C LEU A 261 -13.05 20.49 5.94
N GLN A 262 -13.39 21.50 6.76
CA GLN A 262 -14.13 22.69 6.31
C GLN A 262 -13.25 23.63 5.49
#